data_AF-A0A497EXC9-F1
#
_entry.id   AF-A0A497EXC9-F1
#
_cell.length_a   1.000
_cell.length_b   1.000
_cell.length_c   1.000
_cell.angle_alpha   90.00
_cell.angle_beta   90.00
_cell.angle_gamma   90.00
#
_symmetry.space_group_name_H-M   'P 1'
#
loop_
_entity.id
_entity.type
_entity.pdbx_description
1 polymer ?
#
loop_
_entity_poly.entity_id
_entity_poly.type
_entity_poly.pdbx_seq_one_letter_code
_entity_poly.pdbx_strand_id
1 'polypeptide(L)'
;MKLYYQRFDRALKEVIGKLEEGKVEEAKLKLVETLNSYIYRSKIYPDGERFERSLYNRFRYNYVSFKSEHSFGGVDIVLLGKVPKVKLVECKISRSDIFHIEPEDYEKLHDRYHQLKNRGYDVTPIIAIKFPHRRRVRYVVLKDEWMDKEVTLRVEYRAKSRRVLVSVARSRRKKYERKTKFEKLQAERLMLIERPAQVNEDLKERSI
;
A
#
# COMPACT_ATOMS: atom_id res chain seq x y z
N MET A 1 17.52 -1.66 -2.01
CA MET A 1 16.07 -1.38 -2.17
C MET A 1 15.74 0.07 -2.56
N LYS A 2 16.48 1.10 -2.13
CA LYS A 2 16.20 2.53 -2.42
C LYS A 2 16.23 2.95 -3.90
N LEU A 3 17.12 2.36 -4.72
CA LEU A 3 17.30 2.76 -6.13
C LEU A 3 16.12 2.42 -7.05
N TYR A 4 15.42 1.30 -6.77
CA TYR A 4 14.29 0.84 -7.57
C TYR A 4 13.08 1.76 -7.43
N TYR A 5 12.79 2.23 -6.22
CA TYR A 5 11.70 3.17 -5.98
C TYR A 5 11.92 4.51 -6.69
N GLN A 6 13.17 4.98 -6.79
CA GLN A 6 13.50 6.20 -7.52
C GLN A 6 13.28 6.07 -9.03
N ARG A 7 13.66 4.93 -9.63
CA ARG A 7 13.41 4.66 -11.05
C ARG A 7 11.91 4.56 -11.35
N PHE A 8 11.15 3.90 -10.49
CA PHE A 8 9.69 3.85 -10.57
C PHE A 8 9.08 5.25 -10.48
N ASP A 9 9.49 6.03 -9.47
CA ASP A 9 8.94 7.36 -9.23
C ASP A 9 9.20 8.30 -10.40
N ARG A 10 10.39 8.19 -11.00
CA ARG A 10 10.76 8.91 -12.22
C ARG A 10 9.89 8.49 -13.41
N ALA A 11 9.78 7.19 -13.66
CA ALA A 11 8.96 6.69 -14.76
C ALA A 11 7.48 7.05 -14.59
N LEU A 12 6.96 6.97 -13.37
CA LEU A 12 5.59 7.38 -13.07
C LEU A 12 5.40 8.87 -13.31
N LYS A 13 6.36 9.72 -12.90
CA LYS A 13 6.32 11.16 -13.19
C LYS A 13 6.34 11.44 -14.70
N GLU A 14 7.18 10.74 -15.45
CA GLU A 14 7.27 10.87 -16.91
C GLU A 14 5.96 10.43 -17.59
N VAL A 15 5.38 9.29 -17.19
CA VAL A 15 4.08 8.80 -17.72
C VAL A 15 2.95 9.77 -17.40
N ILE A 16 2.94 10.32 -16.19
CA ILE A 16 1.92 11.29 -15.77
C ILE A 16 2.06 12.59 -16.55
N GLY A 17 3.27 13.11 -16.75
CA GLY A 17 3.50 14.28 -17.61
C GLY A 17 2.96 14.06 -19.03
N LYS A 18 3.15 12.86 -19.61
CA LYS A 18 2.57 12.52 -20.91
C LYS A 18 1.03 12.49 -20.89
N LEU A 19 0.41 12.05 -19.80
CA LEU A 19 -1.04 12.10 -19.64
C LEU A 19 -1.57 13.52 -19.49
N GLU A 20 -0.85 14.40 -18.78
CA GLU A 20 -1.15 15.82 -18.65
C GLU A 20 -1.11 16.53 -20.01
N GLU A 21 -0.17 16.17 -20.86
CA GLU A 21 -0.06 16.63 -22.25
C GLU A 21 -1.13 16.03 -23.19
N GLY A 22 -2.01 15.15 -22.70
CA GLY A 22 -3.02 14.45 -23.51
C GLY A 22 -2.44 13.33 -24.40
N LYS A 23 -1.16 12.99 -24.26
CA LYS A 23 -0.42 12.01 -25.08
C LYS A 23 -0.56 10.59 -24.51
N VAL A 24 -1.78 10.05 -24.58
CA VAL A 24 -2.14 8.75 -23.99
C VAL A 24 -1.32 7.58 -24.55
N GLU A 25 -1.08 7.54 -25.87
CA GLU A 25 -0.32 6.44 -26.48
C GLU A 25 1.17 6.50 -26.14
N GLU A 26 1.77 7.69 -26.07
CA GLU A 26 3.16 7.85 -25.57
C GLU A 26 3.28 7.43 -24.10
N ALA A 27 2.29 7.78 -23.28
CA ALA A 27 2.23 7.35 -21.89
C ALA A 27 2.19 5.82 -21.76
N LYS A 28 1.44 5.14 -22.64
CA LYS A 28 1.39 3.66 -22.71
C LYS A 28 2.70 3.05 -23.20
N LEU A 29 3.33 3.60 -24.24
CA LEU A 29 4.60 3.09 -24.76
C LEU A 29 5.72 3.21 -23.74
N LYS A 30 5.85 4.38 -23.12
CA LYS A 30 6.84 4.64 -22.06
C LYS A 30 6.66 3.71 -20.87
N LEU A 31 5.41 3.38 -20.57
CA LEU A 31 5.05 2.40 -19.55
C LEU A 31 5.55 1.00 -19.93
N VAL A 32 5.27 0.52 -21.15
CA VAL A 32 5.73 -0.80 -21.61
C VAL A 32 7.26 -0.90 -21.55
N GLU A 33 7.98 0.12 -22.00
CA GLU A 33 9.45 0.19 -21.92
C GLU A 33 9.95 0.09 -20.48
N THR A 34 9.31 0.83 -19.58
CA THR A 34 9.66 0.83 -18.15
C THR A 34 9.45 -0.56 -17.56
N LEU A 35 8.32 -1.21 -17.84
CA LEU A 35 8.02 -2.55 -17.33
C LEU A 35 9.02 -3.60 -17.83
N ASN A 36 9.35 -3.59 -19.12
CA ASN A 36 10.30 -4.53 -19.72
C ASN A 36 11.71 -4.41 -19.10
N SER A 37 12.08 -3.23 -18.59
CA SER A 37 13.37 -3.01 -17.94
C SER A 37 13.47 -3.57 -16.50
N TYR A 38 12.34 -3.97 -15.88
CA TYR A 38 12.30 -4.47 -14.51
C TYR A 38 12.31 -6.01 -14.47
N ILE A 39 13.50 -6.58 -14.31
CA ILE A 39 13.66 -8.01 -14.03
C ILE A 39 13.64 -8.19 -12.50
N TYR A 40 12.52 -8.61 -11.93
CA TYR A 40 12.43 -9.05 -10.54
C TYR A 40 11.78 -10.43 -10.48
N ARG A 41 12.47 -11.43 -9.91
CA ARG A 41 11.98 -12.81 -9.81
C ARG A 41 11.45 -13.07 -8.40
N SER A 42 10.14 -13.00 -8.19
CA SER A 42 9.48 -13.49 -6.98
C SER A 42 8.74 -14.81 -7.27
N LYS A 43 8.62 -15.70 -6.27
CA LYS A 43 7.77 -16.90 -6.36
C LYS A 43 6.32 -16.48 -6.63
N ILE A 44 5.78 -16.88 -7.77
CA ILE A 44 4.43 -16.55 -8.20
C ILE A 44 3.50 -17.69 -7.81
N TYR A 45 2.40 -17.39 -7.10
CA TYR A 45 1.31 -18.34 -6.94
C TYR A 45 0.46 -18.33 -8.22
N PRO A 46 0.32 -19.46 -8.95
CA PRO A 46 -0.30 -19.48 -10.29
C PRO A 46 -1.74 -18.95 -10.34
N ASP A 47 -2.47 -19.06 -9.24
CA ASP A 47 -3.87 -18.61 -9.18
C ASP A 47 -3.98 -17.09 -8.95
N GLY A 48 -3.07 -16.52 -8.16
CA GLY A 48 -2.96 -15.08 -7.92
C GLY A 48 -2.60 -14.35 -9.21
N GLU A 49 -1.56 -14.82 -9.90
CA GLU A 49 -1.12 -14.23 -11.16
C GLU A 49 -2.20 -14.28 -12.25
N ARG A 50 -2.92 -15.41 -12.36
CA ARG A 50 -4.03 -15.53 -13.29
C ARG A 50 -5.16 -14.54 -12.98
N PHE A 51 -5.42 -14.29 -11.69
CA PHE A 51 -6.41 -13.30 -11.29
C PHE A 51 -5.96 -11.87 -11.59
N GLU A 52 -4.74 -11.50 -11.23
CA GLU A 52 -4.15 -10.20 -11.53
C GLU A 52 -4.11 -9.94 -13.04
N ARG A 53 -3.65 -10.92 -13.83
CA ARG A 53 -3.62 -10.83 -15.30
C ARG A 53 -5.03 -10.65 -15.88
N SER A 54 -6.02 -11.36 -15.35
CA SER A 54 -7.42 -11.20 -15.76
C SER A 54 -7.96 -9.81 -15.47
N LEU A 55 -7.67 -9.25 -14.29
CA LEU A 55 -8.07 -7.88 -13.93
C LEU A 55 -7.35 -6.83 -14.77
N TYR A 56 -6.04 -6.98 -14.96
CA TYR A 56 -5.27 -6.09 -15.81
C TYR A 56 -5.80 -6.05 -17.24
N ASN A 57 -6.04 -7.22 -17.85
CA ASN A 57 -6.60 -7.30 -19.19
C ASN A 57 -7.97 -6.64 -19.31
N ARG A 58 -8.75 -6.60 -18.22
CA ARG A 58 -10.02 -5.87 -18.18
C ARG A 58 -9.82 -4.36 -18.11
N PHE A 59 -8.84 -3.87 -17.35
CA PHE A 59 -8.64 -2.44 -17.14
C PHE A 59 -7.82 -1.75 -18.23
N ARG A 60 -6.89 -2.46 -18.89
CA ARG A 60 -5.95 -1.89 -19.90
C ARG A 60 -6.62 -1.15 -21.06
N TYR A 61 -7.89 -1.45 -21.35
CA TYR A 61 -8.64 -0.81 -22.42
C TYR A 61 -9.21 0.56 -22.02
N ASN A 62 -9.44 0.79 -20.73
CA ASN A 62 -10.11 1.99 -20.22
C ASN A 62 -9.18 2.91 -19.40
N TYR A 63 -8.00 2.42 -19.05
CA TYR A 63 -7.02 3.12 -18.21
C TYR A 63 -5.62 2.92 -18.77
N VAL A 64 -4.73 3.89 -18.58
CA VAL A 64 -3.30 3.62 -18.64
C VAL A 64 -2.94 2.80 -17.40
N SER A 65 -2.78 1.49 -17.62
CA SER A 65 -2.74 0.49 -16.56
C SER A 65 -1.35 -0.08 -16.42
N PHE A 66 -0.85 -0.17 -15.20
CA PHE A 66 0.36 -0.87 -14.81
C PHE A 66 -0.09 -2.20 -14.23
N LYS A 67 0.24 -3.33 -14.87
CA LYS A 67 0.28 -4.59 -14.14
C LYS A 67 1.67 -4.68 -13.58
N SER A 68 1.77 -4.83 -12.27
CA SER A 68 3.01 -5.36 -11.78
C SER A 68 3.05 -6.85 -12.05
N GLU A 69 4.05 -7.33 -12.79
CA GLU A 69 4.31 -8.76 -12.78
C GLU A 69 4.88 -9.22 -11.43
N HIS A 70 5.44 -8.31 -10.62
CA HIS A 70 6.19 -8.65 -9.40
C HIS A 70 6.27 -7.51 -8.32
N SER A 71 5.16 -6.85 -7.97
CA SER A 71 5.08 -5.68 -7.07
C SER A 71 5.91 -4.41 -7.48
N PHE A 72 5.56 -3.78 -8.60
CA PHE A 72 6.17 -2.59 -9.20
C PHE A 72 5.81 -1.40 -8.30
N GLY A 73 6.75 -1.07 -7.42
CA GLY A 73 6.50 -0.11 -6.35
C GLY A 73 5.59 -0.63 -5.23
N GLY A 74 5.24 -1.91 -5.23
CA GLY A 74 4.58 -2.60 -4.13
C GLY A 74 3.13 -3.06 -4.37
N VAL A 75 2.43 -2.51 -5.35
CA VAL A 75 0.98 -2.77 -5.59
C VAL A 75 0.79 -3.63 -6.85
N ASP A 76 -0.22 -4.49 -6.87
CA ASP A 76 -0.46 -5.42 -7.99
C ASP A 76 -0.84 -4.71 -9.30
N ILE A 77 -1.77 -3.76 -9.23
CA ILE A 77 -2.20 -2.99 -10.42
C ILE A 77 -2.33 -1.50 -10.08
N VAL A 78 -1.75 -0.64 -10.91
CA VAL A 78 -1.95 0.82 -10.87
C VAL A 78 -2.75 1.25 -12.09
N LEU A 79 -3.79 2.04 -11.92
CA LEU A 79 -4.62 2.54 -13.01
C LEU A 79 -4.57 4.07 -13.01
N LEU A 80 -4.04 4.66 -14.07
CA LEU A 80 -4.08 6.10 -14.29
C LEU A 80 -5.32 6.44 -15.12
N GLY A 81 -6.20 7.26 -14.54
CA GLY A 81 -7.37 7.81 -15.21
C GLY A 81 -7.08 9.17 -15.85
N LYS A 82 -8.12 10.00 -16.04
CA LYS A 82 -7.94 11.42 -16.33
C LYS A 82 -7.21 12.07 -15.16
N VAL A 83 -6.11 12.76 -15.44
CA VAL A 83 -5.24 13.42 -14.45
C VAL A 83 -6.10 14.29 -13.51
N PRO A 84 -5.85 14.30 -12.18
CA PRO A 84 -4.78 13.62 -11.43
C PRO A 84 -5.23 12.30 -10.76
N LYS A 85 -6.16 11.54 -11.36
CA LYS A 85 -6.76 10.36 -10.72
C LYS A 85 -5.92 9.09 -10.88
N VAL A 86 -5.54 8.50 -9.75
CA VAL A 86 -4.79 7.25 -9.66
C VAL A 86 -5.59 6.23 -8.87
N LYS A 87 -5.78 5.01 -9.38
CA LYS A 87 -6.32 3.89 -8.59
C LYS A 87 -5.20 2.89 -8.32
N LEU A 88 -5.05 2.51 -7.06
CA LEU A 88 -4.11 1.49 -6.63
C LEU A 88 -4.91 0.24 -6.24
N VAL A 89 -4.64 -0.89 -6.88
CA VAL A 89 -5.42 -2.11 -6.72
C VAL A 89 -4.54 -3.24 -6.19
N GLU A 90 -4.87 -3.73 -5.01
CA GLU A 90 -4.31 -4.95 -4.41
C GLU A 90 -5.27 -6.13 -4.68
N CYS A 91 -4.75 -7.27 -5.11
CA CYS A 91 -5.53 -8.45 -5.46
C CYS A 91 -5.46 -9.50 -4.36
N LYS A 92 -6.62 -9.98 -3.90
CA LYS A 92 -6.72 -11.07 -2.94
C LYS A 92 -7.67 -12.15 -3.44
N ILE A 93 -7.33 -13.41 -3.17
CA ILE A 93 -8.20 -14.55 -3.43
C ILE A 93 -8.60 -15.14 -2.09
N SER A 94 -9.90 -15.23 -1.83
CA SER A 94 -10.42 -15.89 -0.63
C SER A 94 -11.32 -17.06 -1.03
N ARG A 95 -11.04 -18.24 -0.46
CA ARG A 95 -11.91 -19.41 -0.56
C ARG A 95 -13.03 -19.38 0.49
N SER A 96 -12.89 -18.52 1.51
CA SER A 96 -13.86 -18.34 2.59
C SER A 96 -14.78 -17.15 2.31
N ASP A 97 -16.05 -17.26 2.70
CA ASP A 97 -16.96 -16.11 2.64
C ASP A 97 -16.63 -15.06 3.71
N ILE A 98 -15.95 -15.45 4.80
CA ILE A 98 -15.47 -14.56 5.86
C ILE A 98 -13.96 -14.71 5.98
N PHE A 99 -13.24 -13.60 5.97
CA PHE A 99 -11.80 -13.57 6.20
C PHE A 99 -11.34 -12.20 6.68
N HIS A 100 -10.10 -12.13 7.16
CA HIS A 100 -9.45 -10.91 7.61
C HIS A 100 -8.35 -10.51 6.65
N ILE A 101 -8.20 -9.21 6.45
CA ILE A 101 -7.06 -8.60 5.76
C ILE A 101 -6.31 -7.83 6.83
N GLU A 102 -5.12 -8.31 7.16
CA GLU A 102 -4.29 -7.69 8.19
C GLU A 102 -3.52 -6.49 7.62
N PRO A 103 -3.04 -5.56 8.44
CA PRO A 103 -2.23 -4.42 7.97
C PRO A 103 -1.05 -4.82 7.07
N GLU A 104 -0.43 -5.95 7.37
CA GLU A 104 0.70 -6.49 6.62
C GLU A 104 0.31 -6.94 5.21
N ASP A 105 -0.96 -7.34 5.00
CA ASP A 105 -1.48 -7.78 3.70
C ASP A 105 -1.58 -6.65 2.68
N TYR A 106 -1.65 -5.39 3.14
CA TYR A 106 -1.80 -4.21 2.28
C TYR A 106 -0.79 -3.11 2.61
N GLU A 107 0.30 -3.42 3.33
CA GLU A 107 1.33 -2.43 3.70
C GLU A 107 1.93 -1.72 2.48
N LYS A 108 2.16 -2.47 1.40
CA LYS A 108 2.69 -1.90 0.16
C LYS A 108 1.69 -0.95 -0.53
N LEU A 109 0.40 -1.27 -0.47
CA LEU A 109 -0.69 -0.40 -0.91
C LEU A 109 -0.73 0.88 -0.07
N HIS A 110 -0.60 0.76 1.25
CA HIS A 110 -0.50 1.88 2.18
C HIS A 110 0.65 2.82 1.82
N ASP A 111 1.87 2.31 1.72
CA ASP A 111 3.05 3.15 1.49
C ASP A 111 2.94 3.89 0.16
N ARG A 112 2.44 3.23 -0.89
CA ARG A 112 2.25 3.86 -2.20
C ARG A 112 1.13 4.91 -2.19
N TYR A 113 0.03 4.61 -1.51
CA TYR A 113 -1.10 5.54 -1.36
C TYR A 113 -0.66 6.87 -0.76
N HIS A 114 0.02 6.84 0.40
CA HIS A 114 0.48 8.06 1.07
C HIS A 114 1.56 8.79 0.28
N GLN A 115 2.47 8.07 -0.35
CA GLN A 115 3.51 8.69 -1.17
C GLN A 115 2.92 9.48 -2.36
N LEU A 116 1.91 8.92 -3.04
CA LEU A 116 1.25 9.62 -4.15
C LEU A 116 0.35 10.75 -3.66
N LYS A 117 -0.39 10.54 -2.56
CA LYS A 117 -1.21 11.60 -1.96
C LYS A 117 -0.36 12.81 -1.54
N ASN A 118 0.79 12.58 -0.93
CA ASN A 118 1.75 13.64 -0.55
C ASN A 118 2.34 14.39 -1.76
N ARG A 119 2.21 13.84 -2.96
CA ARG A 119 2.63 14.49 -4.23
C ARG A 119 1.49 15.19 -4.95
N GLY A 120 0.29 15.25 -4.36
CA GLY A 120 -0.87 15.95 -4.91
C GLY A 120 -1.78 15.12 -5.81
N TYR A 121 -1.60 13.79 -5.87
CA TYR A 121 -2.48 12.92 -6.65
C TYR A 121 -3.82 12.64 -5.94
N ASP A 122 -4.90 12.50 -6.71
CA ASP A 122 -6.18 11.97 -6.23
C ASP A 122 -6.13 10.44 -6.29
N VAL A 123 -5.79 9.82 -5.15
CA VAL A 123 -5.49 8.39 -5.07
C VAL A 123 -6.66 7.61 -4.48
N THR A 124 -7.16 6.63 -5.22
CA THR A 124 -8.19 5.68 -4.75
C THR A 124 -7.56 4.30 -4.48
N PRO A 125 -7.36 3.91 -3.20
CA PRO A 125 -6.91 2.57 -2.84
C PRO A 125 -8.06 1.55 -2.90
N ILE A 126 -7.81 0.39 -3.52
CA ILE A 126 -8.82 -0.64 -3.79
C ILE A 126 -8.25 -2.02 -3.47
N ILE A 127 -9.02 -2.85 -2.77
CA ILE A 127 -8.77 -4.29 -2.68
C ILE A 127 -9.75 -5.02 -3.60
N ALA A 128 -9.23 -5.67 -4.64
CA ALA A 128 -9.97 -6.53 -5.53
C ALA A 128 -9.95 -7.98 -5.00
N ILE A 129 -11.11 -8.50 -4.67
CA ILE A 129 -11.28 -9.78 -3.98
C ILE A 129 -11.98 -10.77 -4.90
N LYS A 130 -11.32 -11.88 -5.23
CA LYS A 130 -11.92 -13.01 -5.94
C LYS A 130 -12.41 -14.04 -4.93
N PHE A 131 -13.68 -14.44 -5.08
CA PHE A 131 -14.31 -15.55 -4.38
C PHE A 131 -14.51 -16.71 -5.37
N PRO A 132 -13.57 -17.68 -5.47
CA PRO A 132 -13.62 -18.72 -6.51
C PRO A 132 -14.89 -19.57 -6.44
N HIS A 133 -15.28 -20.03 -5.26
CA HIS A 133 -16.49 -20.84 -5.05
C HIS A 133 -17.79 -20.10 -5.38
N ARG A 134 -17.75 -18.75 -5.35
CA ARG A 134 -18.89 -17.91 -5.71
C ARG A 134 -18.83 -17.43 -7.16
N ARG A 135 -17.73 -17.68 -7.89
CA ARG A 135 -17.45 -17.16 -9.24
C ARG A 135 -17.65 -15.65 -9.33
N ARG A 136 -17.23 -14.90 -8.30
CA ARG A 136 -17.40 -13.45 -8.21
C ARG A 136 -16.11 -12.74 -7.87
N VAL A 137 -15.98 -11.54 -8.42
CA VAL A 137 -14.98 -10.54 -8.01
C VAL A 137 -15.72 -9.35 -7.40
N ARG A 138 -15.17 -8.81 -6.32
CA ARG A 138 -15.69 -7.67 -5.59
C ARG A 138 -14.57 -6.68 -5.33
N TYR A 139 -14.91 -5.40 -5.27
CA TYR A 139 -13.95 -4.33 -5.05
C TYR A 139 -14.32 -3.63 -3.74
N VAL A 140 -13.36 -3.55 -2.84
CA VAL A 140 -13.46 -2.77 -1.61
C VAL A 140 -12.65 -1.50 -1.84
N VAL A 141 -13.32 -0.36 -1.92
CA VAL A 141 -12.65 0.93 -1.92
C VAL A 141 -12.30 1.24 -0.48
N LEU A 142 -11.00 1.39 -0.20
CA LEU A 142 -10.53 1.73 1.14
C LEU A 142 -10.71 3.22 1.36
N LYS A 143 -11.22 3.57 2.54
CA LYS A 143 -11.32 4.96 2.97
C LYS A 143 -10.00 5.43 3.54
N ASP A 144 -9.79 6.74 3.55
CA ASP A 144 -8.57 7.37 4.08
C ASP A 144 -8.28 6.93 5.52
N GLU A 145 -9.32 6.84 6.37
CA GLU A 145 -9.17 6.40 7.76
C GLU A 145 -8.85 4.89 7.92
N TRP A 146 -8.99 4.09 6.86
CA TRP A 146 -8.62 2.67 6.84
C TRP A 146 -7.20 2.45 6.31
N MET A 147 -6.62 3.48 5.68
CA MET A 147 -5.24 3.51 5.21
C MET A 147 -4.25 3.87 6.34
N ASP A 148 -4.57 3.52 7.59
CA ASP A 148 -3.63 3.57 8.72
C ASP A 148 -3.00 2.17 8.91
N LYS A 149 -1.73 2.11 9.33
CA LYS A 149 -0.93 0.85 9.44
C LYS A 149 -1.42 -0.13 10.52
N GLU A 150 -2.60 0.11 11.10
CA GLU A 150 -3.13 -0.60 12.27
C GLU A 150 -4.57 -1.11 12.07
N VAL A 151 -5.10 -1.07 10.86
CA VAL A 151 -6.48 -1.44 10.57
C VAL A 151 -6.56 -2.88 10.06
N THR A 152 -7.24 -3.75 10.79
CA THR A 152 -7.62 -5.07 10.29
C THR A 152 -9.02 -4.96 9.66
N LEU A 153 -9.16 -5.41 8.42
CA LEU A 153 -10.44 -5.41 7.71
C LEU A 153 -11.03 -6.81 7.77
N ARG A 154 -12.18 -6.95 8.44
CA ARG A 154 -12.99 -8.17 8.34
C ARG A 154 -13.91 -8.04 7.13
N VAL A 155 -13.72 -8.91 6.15
CA VAL A 155 -14.49 -8.96 4.91
C VAL A 155 -15.46 -10.13 4.97
N GLU A 156 -16.73 -9.87 4.67
CA GLU A 156 -17.79 -10.87 4.65
C GLU A 156 -18.59 -10.80 3.34
N TYR A 157 -18.61 -11.90 2.59
CA TYR A 157 -19.49 -12.09 1.45
C TYR A 157 -20.88 -12.56 1.91
N ARG A 158 -21.90 -11.73 1.68
CA ARG A 158 -23.29 -12.06 1.99
C ARG A 158 -23.95 -12.73 0.79
N ALA A 159 -24.13 -14.05 0.84
CA ALA A 159 -24.68 -14.82 -0.27
C ALA A 159 -26.05 -14.34 -0.75
N LYS A 160 -26.97 -14.03 0.18
CA LYS A 160 -28.35 -13.57 -0.14
C LYS A 160 -28.36 -12.28 -0.97
N SER A 161 -27.56 -11.28 -0.59
CA SER A 161 -27.51 -9.98 -1.27
C SER A 161 -26.41 -9.90 -2.35
N ARG A 162 -25.53 -10.90 -2.42
CA ARG A 162 -24.34 -10.93 -3.29
C ARG A 162 -23.40 -9.74 -3.07
N ARG A 163 -23.48 -9.09 -1.90
CA ARG A 163 -22.66 -7.95 -1.50
C ARG A 163 -21.52 -8.38 -0.59
N VAL A 164 -20.49 -7.54 -0.51
CA VAL A 164 -19.43 -7.65 0.50
C VAL A 164 -19.70 -6.61 1.57
N LEU A 165 -19.70 -7.05 2.83
CA LEU A 165 -19.67 -6.19 3.99
C LEU A 165 -18.23 -6.11 4.49
N VAL A 166 -17.79 -4.90 4.84
CA VAL A 166 -16.47 -4.66 5.43
C VAL A 166 -16.69 -4.03 6.79
N SER A 167 -16.12 -4.68 7.80
CA SER A 167 -16.08 -4.18 9.18
C SER A 167 -14.63 -3.95 9.58
N VAL A 168 -14.38 -2.85 10.28
CA VAL A 168 -13.03 -2.44 10.67
C VAL A 168 -12.79 -2.76 12.14
N ALA A 169 -11.70 -3.46 12.42
CA ALA A 169 -11.17 -3.63 13.76
C ALA A 169 -9.78 -2.97 13.81
N ARG A 170 -9.51 -2.15 14.83
CA ARG A 170 -8.15 -1.66 15.08
C ARG A 170 -7.34 -2.77 15.72
N SER A 171 -6.17 -3.08 15.15
CA SER A 171 -5.26 -4.08 15.69
C SER A 171 -4.79 -3.63 17.08
N ARG A 172 -5.18 -4.39 18.11
CA ARG A 172 -4.75 -4.12 19.50
C ARG A 172 -3.24 -4.30 19.68
N ARG A 173 -2.59 -5.12 18.85
CA ARG A 173 -1.16 -5.46 18.95
C ARG A 173 -0.25 -4.24 18.78
N LYS A 174 -0.48 -3.43 17.73
CA LYS A 174 0.34 -2.22 17.49
C LYS A 174 0.06 -1.10 18.49
N LYS A 175 -1.15 -1.04 19.09
CA LYS A 175 -1.43 -0.18 20.26
C LYS A 175 -0.49 -0.49 21.43
N TYR A 176 -0.25 -1.78 21.71
CA TYR A 176 0.69 -2.18 22.76
C TYR A 176 2.14 -1.89 22.37
N GLU A 177 2.55 -2.21 21.14
CA GLU A 177 3.92 -1.93 20.66
C GLU A 177 4.24 -0.41 20.68
N ARG A 178 3.28 0.45 20.32
CA ARG A 178 3.41 1.92 20.43
C ARG A 178 3.57 2.37 21.87
N LYS A 179 2.77 1.82 22.80
CA LYS A 179 2.87 2.12 24.22
C LYS A 179 4.26 1.76 24.74
N THR A 180 4.74 0.57 24.44
CA THR A 180 6.07 0.10 24.85
C THR A 180 7.20 0.92 24.22
N LYS A 181 7.08 1.29 22.94
CA LYS A 181 8.07 2.15 22.28
C LYS A 181 8.08 3.56 22.87
N PHE A 182 6.91 4.11 23.20
CA PHE A 182 6.77 5.41 23.84
C PHE A 182 7.35 5.39 25.27
N GLU A 183 7.03 4.39 26.07
CA GLU A 183 7.60 4.18 27.41
C GLU A 183 9.12 4.08 27.36
N LYS A 184 9.67 3.34 26.38
CA LYS A 184 11.11 3.23 26.16
C LYS A 184 11.74 4.58 25.80
N LEU A 185 11.14 5.34 24.88
CA LEU A 185 11.63 6.67 24.50
C LEU A 185 11.54 7.68 25.65
N GLN A 186 10.51 7.60 26.50
CA GLN A 186 10.40 8.43 27.70
C GLN A 186 11.49 8.06 28.73
N ALA A 187 11.75 6.77 28.93
CA ALA A 187 12.82 6.30 29.81
C ALA A 187 14.21 6.73 29.31
N GLU A 188 14.48 6.63 28.01
CA GLU A 188 15.72 7.11 27.38
C GLU A 188 15.87 8.64 27.53
N ARG A 189 14.77 9.39 27.37
CA ARG A 189 14.76 10.85 27.58
C ARG A 189 15.05 11.24 29.03
N LEU A 190 14.45 10.54 30.00
CA LEU A 190 14.71 10.78 31.43
C LEU A 190 16.18 10.52 31.77
N MET A 191 16.76 9.41 31.31
CA MET A 191 18.18 9.12 31.52
C MET A 191 19.12 10.18 30.93
N LEU A 192 18.76 10.77 29.78
CA LEU A 192 19.55 11.84 29.15
C LEU A 192 19.42 13.20 29.86
N ILE A 193 18.31 13.44 30.58
CA ILE A 193 18.08 14.67 31.35
C ILE A 193 18.67 14.54 32.76
N GLU A 194 18.62 13.37 33.38
CA GLU A 194 19.08 13.14 34.76
C GLU A 194 20.59 12.88 34.87
N ARG A 195 21.23 12.25 33.87
CA ARG A 195 22.69 12.02 33.89
C ARG A 195 23.55 13.30 33.95
N PRO A 196 23.26 14.37 33.19
CA PRO A 196 24.02 15.62 33.31
C PRO A 196 23.75 16.37 34.62
N ALA A 197 22.61 16.13 35.29
CA ALA A 197 22.31 16.75 36.58
C ALA A 197 23.10 16.10 37.73
N GLN A 198 23.17 14.77 37.77
CA GLN A 198 23.96 14.03 38.77
C GLN A 198 25.47 14.27 38.64
N VAL A 199 26.02 14.35 37.42
CA VAL A 199 27.46 14.63 37.23
C VAL A 199 27.84 16.03 37.71
N ASN A 200 26.93 17.01 37.64
CA ASN A 200 27.16 18.37 38.15
C ASN A 200 27.03 18.47 39.69
N GLU A 201 26.22 17.65 40.33
CA GLU A 201 26.16 17.54 41.79
C GLU A 201 27.40 16.81 42.34
N ASP A 202 27.79 15.68 41.73
CA ASP A 202 28.98 14.91 42.13
C ASP A 202 30.28 15.71 41.98
N LEU A 203 30.36 16.61 40.98
CA LEU A 203 31.50 17.52 40.81
C LEU A 203 31.51 18.64 41.86
N LYS A 204 30.35 19.09 42.34
CA LYS A 204 30.27 20.07 43.43
C LYS A 204 30.66 19.47 44.78
N GLU A 205 30.24 18.24 45.07
CA GLU A 205 30.58 17.58 46.33
C GLU A 205 32.06 17.18 46.43
N ARG A 206 32.74 16.95 45.30
CA ARG A 206 34.19 16.69 45.27
C ARG A 206 35.07 17.94 45.26
N SER A 207 34.45 19.12 45.23
CA SER A 207 35.13 20.43 45.22
C SER A 207 35.06 21.16 46.57
N ILE A 208 34.62 20.48 47.63
CA ILE A 208 34.57 20.98 49.02
C ILE A 208 35.62 20.25 49.85
#